data_AF-A0A229SKQ8-F1
#
_entry.id   AF-A0A229SKQ8-F1
#
_cell.length_a   1.000
_cell.length_b   1.000
_cell.length_c   1.000
_cell.angle_alpha   90.00
_cell.angle_beta   90.00
_cell.angle_gamma   90.00
#
_symmetry.space_group_name_H-M   'P 1'
#
loop_
_entity.id
_entity.type
_entity.pdbx_description
1 polymer ?
#
loop_
_entity_poly.entity_id
_entity_poly.type
_entity_poly.pdbx_seq_one_letter_code
_entity_poly.pdbx_strand_id
1 'polypeptide(L)'
;MAGLHSGVRIPQLHAVQPGRLVFEHLGDRHLGPADLDAAAGALGRIHAAAHTQALHGASLDQPYAAPGLVITDFITPRAAALQHLPLPIAELPVAFYKDANIRNFLRTDDGIAVVDFDDLTLAPFGYDLAKLIISTAMTFGRLTIEQIDQARQDLQHRSRTSRHRCDLHRGCPAALLRVPRPPHRPLPAPQRLPAPVASSTPLA
;
A
#
# COMPACT_ATOMS: atom_id res chain seq x y z
N MET A 1 -12.80 0.30 -14.61
CA MET A 1 -11.62 1.10 -14.17
C MET A 1 -10.54 1.32 -15.23
N ALA A 2 -10.73 0.92 -16.51
CA ALA A 2 -9.80 1.21 -17.61
C ALA A 2 -9.66 2.71 -17.99
N GLY A 3 -10.16 3.63 -17.17
CA GLY A 3 -10.34 5.05 -17.52
C GLY A 3 -9.74 6.05 -16.54
N LEU A 4 -8.99 5.63 -15.50
CA LEU A 4 -8.42 6.59 -14.55
C LEU A 4 -7.30 7.45 -15.15
N HIS A 5 -6.78 7.12 -16.34
CA HIS A 5 -5.62 7.79 -16.96
C HIS A 5 -4.41 7.90 -16.00
N SER A 6 -4.25 6.92 -15.11
CA SER A 6 -3.18 6.89 -14.09
C SER A 6 -1.78 6.62 -14.66
N GLY A 7 -1.67 6.32 -15.97
CA GLY A 7 -0.42 5.87 -16.57
C GLY A 7 0.06 4.53 -15.98
N VAL A 8 -0.88 3.71 -15.48
CA VAL A 8 -0.66 2.30 -15.16
C VAL A 8 -1.42 1.48 -16.18
N ARG A 9 -0.77 0.45 -16.73
CA ARG A 9 -1.37 -0.43 -17.72
C ARG A 9 -2.32 -1.41 -17.04
N ILE A 10 -3.47 -1.64 -17.67
CA ILE A 10 -4.46 -2.64 -17.28
C ILE A 10 -4.63 -3.56 -18.50
N PRO A 11 -4.64 -4.90 -18.34
CA PRO A 11 -4.86 -5.81 -19.45
C PRO A 11 -6.14 -5.47 -20.21
N GLN A 12 -6.08 -5.44 -21.54
CA GLN A 12 -7.29 -5.28 -22.33
C GLN A 12 -8.19 -6.52 -22.18
N LEU A 13 -9.49 -6.33 -21.94
CA LEU A 13 -10.47 -7.40 -22.01
C LEU A 13 -10.79 -7.67 -23.49
N HIS A 14 -10.46 -8.87 -23.98
CA HIS A 14 -10.70 -9.28 -25.36
C HIS A 14 -12.07 -9.94 -25.54
N ALA A 15 -12.51 -10.76 -24.58
CA ALA A 15 -13.79 -11.44 -24.67
C ALA A 15 -14.41 -11.72 -23.29
N VAL A 16 -15.74 -11.67 -23.25
CA VAL A 16 -16.55 -12.16 -22.14
C VAL A 16 -17.28 -13.40 -22.62
N GLN A 17 -17.11 -14.51 -21.91
CA GLN A 17 -17.75 -15.79 -22.19
C GLN A 17 -18.49 -16.28 -20.93
N PRO A 18 -19.47 -17.19 -21.05
CA PRO A 18 -20.08 -17.80 -19.88
C PRO A 18 -19.02 -18.42 -18.96
N GLY A 19 -18.88 -17.87 -17.74
CA GLY A 19 -17.92 -18.34 -16.73
C GLY A 19 -16.45 -17.99 -17.00
N ARG A 20 -16.13 -17.16 -18.01
CA ARG A 20 -14.74 -16.84 -18.33
C ARG A 20 -14.57 -15.43 -18.90
N LEU A 21 -13.53 -14.75 -18.45
CA LEU A 21 -13.02 -13.52 -19.04
C LEU A 21 -11.69 -13.82 -19.75
N VAL A 22 -11.50 -13.27 -20.95
CA VAL A 22 -10.27 -13.40 -21.73
C VAL A 22 -9.60 -12.04 -21.79
N PHE A 23 -8.43 -11.93 -21.17
CA PHE A 23 -7.64 -10.71 -21.16
C PHE A 23 -6.41 -10.84 -22.04
N GLU A 24 -5.85 -9.69 -22.40
CA GLU A 24 -4.53 -9.54 -22.97
C GLU A 24 -3.48 -10.22 -22.08
N HIS A 25 -2.53 -10.92 -22.71
CA HIS A 25 -1.33 -11.41 -22.04
C HIS A 25 -0.26 -10.31 -22.02
N LEU A 26 0.19 -9.94 -20.82
CA LEU A 26 1.14 -8.84 -20.61
C LEU A 26 2.59 -9.30 -20.46
N GLY A 27 2.88 -10.56 -20.81
CA GLY A 27 4.17 -11.20 -20.55
C GLY A 27 4.29 -11.81 -19.15
N ASP A 28 5.46 -12.36 -18.85
CA ASP A 28 5.68 -13.22 -17.68
C ASP A 28 6.59 -12.60 -16.61
N ARG A 29 6.97 -11.33 -16.78
CA ARG A 29 7.93 -10.67 -15.89
C ARG A 29 7.23 -10.08 -14.66
N HIS A 30 7.14 -10.88 -13.61
CA HIS A 30 6.74 -10.43 -12.29
C HIS A 30 7.79 -9.50 -11.66
N LEU A 31 7.31 -8.62 -10.78
CA LEU A 31 8.17 -7.71 -10.01
C LEU A 31 8.86 -8.45 -8.84
N GLY A 32 10.11 -8.08 -8.58
CA GLY A 32 10.86 -8.52 -7.41
C GLY A 32 11.10 -7.40 -6.39
N PRO A 33 11.89 -7.66 -5.33
CA PRO A 33 12.21 -6.65 -4.31
C PRO A 33 12.91 -5.40 -4.86
N ALA A 34 13.64 -5.53 -5.97
CA ALA A 34 14.30 -4.42 -6.64
C ALA A 34 13.33 -3.50 -7.42
N ASP A 35 12.09 -3.94 -7.62
CA ASP A 35 11.06 -3.20 -8.35
C ASP A 35 9.99 -2.60 -7.40
N LEU A 36 10.19 -2.72 -6.08
CA LEU A 36 9.22 -2.31 -5.07
C LEU A 36 8.87 -0.81 -5.14
N ASP A 37 9.86 0.01 -5.45
CA ASP A 37 9.72 1.45 -5.68
C ASP A 37 8.84 1.74 -6.91
N ALA A 38 9.07 1.05 -8.02
CA ALA A 38 8.28 1.18 -9.24
C ALA A 38 6.81 0.76 -9.01
N ALA A 39 6.59 -0.31 -8.25
CA ALA A 39 5.25 -0.76 -7.84
C ALA A 39 4.55 0.28 -6.94
N ALA A 40 5.26 0.81 -5.95
CA ALA A 40 4.75 1.86 -5.07
C ALA A 40 4.44 3.16 -5.85
N GLY A 41 5.29 3.51 -6.81
CA GLY A 41 5.05 4.64 -7.71
C GLY A 41 3.83 4.42 -8.61
N ALA A 42 3.54 3.20 -9.04
CA ALA A 42 2.32 2.86 -9.78
C ALA A 42 1.06 3.03 -8.90
N LEU A 43 1.08 2.50 -7.67
CA LEU A 43 0.04 2.76 -6.67
C LEU A 43 -0.19 4.25 -6.46
N GLY A 44 0.89 5.03 -6.31
CA GLY A 44 0.79 6.45 -6.06
C GLY A 44 0.07 7.22 -7.17
N ARG A 45 0.31 6.84 -8.44
CA ARG A 45 -0.41 7.41 -9.59
C ARG A 45 -1.87 6.98 -9.64
N ILE A 46 -2.16 5.71 -9.38
CA ILE A 46 -3.52 5.18 -9.33
C ILE A 46 -4.35 5.91 -8.27
N HIS A 47 -3.81 6.02 -7.05
CA HIS A 47 -4.50 6.70 -5.94
C HIS A 47 -4.73 8.18 -6.25
N ALA A 48 -3.75 8.88 -6.81
CA ALA A 48 -3.93 10.28 -7.18
C ALA A 48 -5.00 10.45 -8.27
N ALA A 49 -5.00 9.61 -9.30
CA ALA A 49 -6.01 9.65 -10.34
C ALA A 49 -7.42 9.40 -9.77
N ALA A 50 -7.58 8.37 -8.93
CA ALA A 50 -8.85 8.06 -8.29
C ALA A 50 -9.32 9.16 -7.34
N HIS A 51 -8.42 9.73 -6.53
CA HIS A 51 -8.73 10.84 -5.65
C HIS A 51 -9.22 12.05 -6.44
N THR A 52 -8.45 12.50 -7.44
CA THR A 52 -8.82 13.65 -8.27
C THR A 52 -10.16 13.45 -8.99
N GLN A 53 -10.41 12.26 -9.53
CA GLN A 53 -11.59 12.03 -10.39
C GLN A 53 -12.86 11.65 -9.62
N ALA A 54 -12.73 10.97 -8.47
CA ALA A 54 -13.87 10.29 -7.85
C ALA A 54 -13.86 10.33 -6.31
N LEU A 55 -12.71 10.11 -5.67
CA LEU A 55 -12.65 9.78 -4.24
C LEU A 55 -12.31 10.96 -3.32
N HIS A 56 -12.09 12.18 -3.82
CA HIS A 56 -11.76 13.35 -2.99
C HIS A 56 -12.83 13.70 -1.93
N GLY A 57 -14.08 13.31 -2.15
CA GLY A 57 -15.18 13.50 -1.21
C GLY A 57 -15.67 12.21 -0.55
N ALA A 58 -14.98 11.08 -0.74
CA ALA A 58 -15.35 9.82 -0.12
C ALA A 58 -14.99 9.82 1.39
N SER A 59 -15.60 8.92 2.15
CA SER A 59 -15.33 8.70 3.57
C SER A 59 -15.04 7.23 3.87
N LEU A 60 -14.23 6.94 4.89
CA LEU A 60 -13.83 5.57 5.24
C LEU A 60 -14.92 4.77 6.00
N ASP A 61 -15.94 5.45 6.50
CA ASP A 61 -17.08 4.89 7.23
C ASP A 61 -18.36 4.76 6.37
N GLN A 62 -18.29 5.14 5.09
CA GLN A 62 -19.44 5.08 4.19
C GLN A 62 -19.07 4.41 2.87
N PRO A 63 -19.95 3.54 2.32
CA PRO A 63 -19.73 2.99 0.99
C PRO A 63 -19.69 4.11 -0.05
N TYR A 64 -18.83 3.96 -1.05
CA TYR A 64 -18.78 4.87 -2.19
C TYR A 64 -19.52 4.27 -3.38
N ALA A 65 -20.51 5.00 -3.90
CA ALA A 65 -21.28 4.58 -5.06
C ALA A 65 -20.84 5.33 -6.32
N ALA A 66 -20.59 4.57 -7.39
CA ALA A 66 -20.35 5.06 -8.74
C ALA A 66 -21.25 4.29 -9.73
N PRO A 67 -21.44 4.80 -10.96
CA PRO A 67 -22.20 4.09 -11.98
C PRO A 67 -21.66 2.67 -12.19
N GLY A 68 -22.48 1.67 -11.88
CA GLY A 68 -22.12 0.25 -12.03
C GLY A 68 -21.10 -0.30 -11.01
N LEU A 69 -20.76 0.44 -9.96
CA LEU A 69 -19.80 0.01 -8.94
C LEU A 69 -20.18 0.55 -7.56
N VAL A 70 -20.21 -0.33 -6.55
CA VAL A 70 -20.23 0.06 -5.14
C VAL A 70 -18.94 -0.42 -4.51
N ILE A 71 -18.19 0.51 -3.92
CA ILE A 71 -16.98 0.21 -3.15
C ILE A 71 -17.38 0.26 -1.67
N THR A 72 -17.21 -0.85 -0.96
CA THR A 72 -17.59 -0.94 0.46
C THR A 72 -16.72 -0.06 1.34
N ASP A 73 -17.26 0.40 2.47
CA ASP A 73 -16.50 1.17 3.44
C ASP A 73 -15.42 0.33 4.15
N PHE A 74 -14.46 1.03 4.78
CA PHE A 74 -13.33 0.39 5.45
C PHE A 74 -13.64 0.02 6.90
N ILE A 75 -14.38 0.90 7.61
CA ILE A 75 -14.48 0.91 9.07
C ILE A 75 -15.51 -0.10 9.57
N THR A 76 -16.71 -0.13 9.00
CA THR A 76 -17.82 -1.01 9.41
C THR A 76 -17.38 -2.48 9.52
N PRO A 77 -16.76 -3.09 8.48
CA PRO A 77 -16.36 -4.49 8.56
C PRO A 77 -15.19 -4.73 9.52
N ARG A 78 -14.51 -3.68 10.00
CA ARG A 78 -13.30 -3.76 10.83
C ARG A 78 -13.48 -3.14 12.22
N ALA A 79 -14.69 -2.71 12.59
CA ALA A 79 -14.93 -1.93 13.80
C ALA A 79 -14.32 -2.57 15.06
N ALA A 80 -14.51 -3.88 15.26
CA ALA A 80 -13.94 -4.61 16.39
C ALA A 80 -12.40 -4.58 16.41
N ALA A 81 -11.74 -4.73 15.26
CA ALA A 81 -10.28 -4.68 15.18
C ALA A 81 -9.74 -3.24 15.34
N LEU A 82 -10.47 -2.24 14.86
CA LEU A 82 -10.05 -0.84 14.90
C LEU A 82 -10.22 -0.19 16.28
N GLN A 83 -11.10 -0.72 17.16
CA GLN A 83 -11.30 -0.21 18.53
C GLN A 83 -10.02 -0.12 19.36
N HIS A 84 -8.99 -0.88 19.00
CA HIS A 84 -7.72 -0.92 19.71
C HIS A 84 -6.62 -0.03 19.09
N LEU A 85 -6.90 0.63 17.96
CA LEU A 85 -5.94 1.49 17.29
C LEU A 85 -6.04 2.93 17.81
N PRO A 86 -4.92 3.56 18.24
CA PRO A 86 -4.90 4.95 18.70
C PRO A 86 -4.81 5.93 17.52
N LEU A 87 -5.54 5.69 16.44
CA LEU A 87 -5.51 6.50 15.23
C LEU A 87 -6.94 6.94 14.87
N PRO A 88 -7.16 8.21 14.52
CA PRO A 88 -8.45 8.67 14.01
C PRO A 88 -8.64 8.19 12.57
N ILE A 89 -8.87 6.88 12.40
CA ILE A 89 -8.93 6.22 11.08
C ILE A 89 -9.93 6.90 10.15
N ALA A 90 -11.09 7.33 10.67
CA ALA A 90 -12.13 8.01 9.89
C ALA A 90 -11.66 9.33 9.25
N GLU A 91 -10.67 10.00 9.83
CA GLU A 91 -10.15 11.28 9.35
C GLU A 91 -8.99 11.11 8.36
N LEU A 92 -8.53 9.87 8.14
CA LEU A 92 -7.44 9.61 7.20
C LEU A 92 -7.91 9.79 5.76
N PRO A 93 -7.01 10.24 4.86
CA PRO A 93 -7.34 10.37 3.44
C PRO A 93 -7.78 9.03 2.86
N VAL A 94 -8.85 9.06 2.08
CA VAL A 94 -9.39 7.88 1.41
C VAL A 94 -8.56 7.55 0.18
N ALA A 95 -8.18 6.29 0.07
CA ALA A 95 -7.86 5.63 -1.18
C ALA A 95 -8.83 4.47 -1.40
N PHE A 96 -8.88 3.94 -2.62
CA PHE A 96 -9.36 2.57 -2.75
C PHE A 96 -8.20 1.62 -2.45
N TYR A 97 -8.52 0.51 -1.82
CA TYR A 97 -7.68 -0.64 -1.62
C TYR A 97 -7.97 -1.68 -2.68
N LYS A 98 -6.90 -2.32 -3.13
CA LYS A 98 -6.89 -3.53 -3.94
C LYS A 98 -6.06 -4.56 -3.19
N ASP A 99 -6.13 -5.85 -3.52
CA ASP A 99 -5.04 -6.77 -3.17
C ASP A 99 -3.73 -6.33 -3.88
N ALA A 100 -3.02 -5.39 -3.25
CA ALA A 100 -1.75 -4.82 -3.68
C ALA A 100 -0.60 -5.81 -3.41
N ASN A 101 -0.82 -7.08 -3.69
CA ASN A 101 0.19 -8.12 -3.64
C ASN A 101 1.21 -7.87 -4.76
N ILE A 102 2.51 -7.99 -4.49
CA ILE A 102 3.57 -7.82 -5.51
C ILE A 102 3.36 -8.68 -6.76
N ARG A 103 2.74 -9.86 -6.63
CA ARG A 103 2.41 -10.76 -7.76
C ARG A 103 1.40 -10.15 -8.74
N ASN A 104 0.59 -9.20 -8.27
CA ASN A 104 -0.44 -8.52 -9.06
C ASN A 104 0.14 -7.33 -9.85
N PHE A 105 1.46 -7.13 -9.81
CA PHE A 105 2.18 -6.15 -10.61
C PHE A 105 3.11 -6.86 -11.59
N LEU A 106 3.09 -6.41 -12.84
CA LEU A 106 3.92 -6.94 -13.91
C LEU A 106 4.75 -5.83 -14.53
N ARG A 107 5.98 -6.17 -14.92
CA ARG A 107 6.82 -5.32 -15.76
C ARG A 107 6.48 -5.60 -17.22
N THR A 108 6.11 -4.54 -17.93
CA THR A 108 5.88 -4.54 -19.38
C THR A 108 6.81 -3.53 -20.05
N ASP A 109 6.91 -3.58 -21.38
CA ASP A 109 7.69 -2.61 -22.15
C ASP A 109 7.15 -1.17 -22.00
N ASP A 110 5.83 -1.03 -21.80
CA ASP A 110 5.16 0.26 -21.59
C ASP A 110 5.17 0.72 -20.11
N GLY A 111 5.83 -0.04 -19.23
CA GLY A 111 5.94 0.27 -17.80
C GLY A 111 5.25 -0.75 -16.90
N ILE A 112 4.74 -0.28 -15.75
CA ILE A 112 4.09 -1.17 -14.77
C ILE A 112 2.65 -1.42 -15.18
N ALA A 113 2.29 -2.69 -15.26
CA ALA A 113 0.92 -3.14 -15.34
C ALA A 113 0.44 -3.69 -13.99
N VAL A 114 -0.87 -3.58 -13.77
CA VAL A 114 -1.54 -4.14 -12.61
C VAL A 114 -2.63 -5.08 -13.09
N VAL A 115 -2.80 -6.21 -12.41
CA VAL A 115 -3.82 -7.23 -12.69
C VAL A 115 -4.67 -7.50 -11.44
N ASP A 116 -5.74 -8.28 -11.56
CA ASP A 116 -6.59 -8.74 -10.43
C ASP A 116 -7.37 -7.59 -9.73
N PHE A 117 -8.31 -6.97 -10.46
CA PHE A 117 -9.08 -5.78 -10.03
C PHE A 117 -10.48 -6.10 -9.49
N ASP A 118 -10.74 -7.35 -9.13
CA ASP A 118 -12.10 -7.83 -8.91
C ASP A 118 -12.69 -7.32 -7.59
N ASP A 119 -11.85 -7.19 -6.56
CA ASP A 119 -12.26 -6.71 -5.24
C ASP A 119 -11.66 -5.34 -4.92
N LEU A 120 -12.55 -4.35 -4.75
CA LEU A 120 -12.21 -3.00 -4.30
C LEU A 120 -12.93 -2.70 -3.00
N THR A 121 -12.19 -2.19 -2.02
CA THR A 121 -12.76 -1.60 -0.80
C THR A 121 -12.19 -0.20 -0.61
N LEU A 122 -12.84 0.69 0.13
CA LEU A 122 -12.15 1.89 0.59
C LEU A 122 -11.09 1.49 1.62
N ALA A 123 -10.04 2.31 1.74
CA ALA A 123 -9.03 2.15 2.78
C ALA A 123 -8.26 3.45 3.04
N PRO A 124 -7.63 3.58 4.23
CA PRO A 124 -6.73 4.67 4.51
C PRO A 124 -5.57 4.72 3.53
N PHE A 125 -5.17 5.93 3.16
CA PHE A 125 -4.00 6.15 2.33
C PHE A 125 -2.75 5.53 2.97
N GLY A 126 -2.06 4.67 2.22
CA GLY A 126 -0.91 3.88 2.71
C GLY A 126 -1.24 2.42 3.06
N TYR A 127 -2.52 2.03 3.14
CA TYR A 127 -2.90 0.63 3.39
C TYR A 127 -2.41 -0.30 2.26
N ASP A 128 -2.58 0.09 1.00
CA ASP A 128 -2.03 -0.66 -0.16
C ASP A 128 -0.50 -0.74 -0.10
N LEU A 129 0.19 0.33 0.31
CA LEU A 129 1.65 0.30 0.44
C LEU A 129 2.08 -0.70 1.52
N ALA A 130 1.38 -0.72 2.66
CA ALA A 130 1.64 -1.71 3.70
C ALA A 130 1.44 -3.15 3.17
N LYS A 131 0.34 -3.38 2.44
CA LYS A 131 0.07 -4.69 1.80
C LYS A 131 1.14 -5.07 0.78
N LEU A 132 1.61 -4.11 -0.03
CA LEU A 132 2.68 -4.30 -1.00
C LEU A 132 4.01 -4.66 -0.33
N ILE A 133 4.41 -3.92 0.70
CA ILE A 133 5.64 -4.20 1.46
C ILE A 133 5.56 -5.57 2.12
N ILE A 134 4.47 -5.87 2.82
CA ILE A 134 4.29 -7.14 3.52
C ILE A 134 4.28 -8.31 2.53
N SER A 135 3.52 -8.22 1.44
CA SER A 135 3.47 -9.29 0.44
C SER A 135 4.81 -9.51 -0.25
N THR A 136 5.57 -8.44 -0.53
CA THR A 136 6.93 -8.55 -1.07
C THR A 136 7.85 -9.26 -0.08
N ALA A 137 7.80 -8.88 1.20
CA ALA A 137 8.61 -9.51 2.24
C ALA A 137 8.24 -10.99 2.47
N MET A 138 6.95 -11.33 2.38
CA MET A 138 6.49 -12.71 2.49
C MET A 138 6.90 -13.56 1.27
N THR A 139 7.00 -12.96 0.09
CA THR A 139 7.33 -13.68 -1.15
C THR A 139 8.83 -13.86 -1.32
N PHE A 140 9.63 -12.85 -0.98
CA PHE A 140 11.06 -12.80 -1.31
C PHE A 140 11.99 -12.74 -0.08
N GLY A 141 11.43 -12.74 1.13
CA GLY A 141 12.19 -12.61 2.37
C GLY A 141 12.36 -11.16 2.82
N ARG A 142 13.22 -10.95 3.83
CA ARG A 142 13.35 -9.65 4.51
C ARG A 142 13.71 -8.52 3.54
N LEU A 143 12.97 -7.41 3.64
CA LEU A 143 13.29 -6.16 2.98
C LEU A 143 14.20 -5.31 3.86
N THR A 144 15.07 -4.54 3.22
CA THR A 144 15.88 -3.52 3.90
C THR A 144 15.05 -2.29 4.25
N ILE A 145 15.52 -1.49 5.22
CA ILE A 145 14.87 -0.24 5.60
C ILE A 145 14.89 0.73 4.42
N GLU A 146 15.99 0.75 3.66
CA GLU A 146 16.17 1.58 2.48
C GLU A 146 15.13 1.27 1.40
N GLN A 147 14.84 0.00 1.14
CA GLN A 147 13.78 -0.41 0.20
C GLN A 147 12.40 0.06 0.65
N ILE A 148 12.10 -0.08 1.94
CA ILE A 148 10.82 0.37 2.52
C ILE A 148 10.68 1.89 2.41
N ASP A 149 11.74 2.63 2.74
CA ASP A 149 11.73 4.09 2.67
C ASP A 149 11.64 4.61 1.25
N GLN A 150 12.34 3.98 0.29
CA GLN A 150 12.25 4.36 -1.12
C GLN A 150 10.83 4.14 -1.66
N ALA A 151 10.23 2.98 -1.38
CA ALA A 151 8.86 2.69 -1.77
C ALA A 151 7.86 3.73 -1.23
N ARG A 152 8.01 4.11 0.04
CA ARG A 152 7.20 5.17 0.65
C ARG A 152 7.40 6.52 -0.04
N GLN A 153 8.65 6.89 -0.34
CA GLN A 153 8.95 8.15 -1.02
C GLN A 153 8.35 8.19 -2.43
N ASP A 154 8.44 7.09 -3.17
CA ASP A 154 7.92 6.99 -4.53
C ASP A 154 6.39 7.05 -4.57
N LEU A 155 5.70 6.35 -3.68
CA LEU A 155 4.25 6.49 -3.51
C LEU A 155 3.89 7.97 -3.28
N GLN A 156 4.52 8.60 -2.30
CA GLN A 156 4.23 9.99 -1.93
C GLN A 156 4.51 10.97 -3.07
N HIS A 157 5.65 10.82 -3.75
CA HIS A 157 6.03 11.70 -4.85
C HIS A 157 5.04 11.58 -6.02
N ARG A 158 4.68 10.36 -6.40
CA ARG A 158 3.76 10.11 -7.51
C ARG A 158 2.32 10.49 -7.19
N SER A 159 1.93 10.42 -5.93
CA SER A 159 0.61 10.91 -5.51
C SER A 159 0.49 12.43 -5.51
N ARG A 160 1.60 13.17 -5.35
CA ARG A 160 1.62 14.64 -5.41
C ARG A 160 1.73 15.20 -6.84
N THR A 161 2.37 14.46 -7.75
CA THR A 161 2.77 14.96 -9.09
C THR A 161 1.76 14.68 -10.20
N SER A 162 0.64 14.02 -9.90
CA SER A 162 -0.50 13.95 -10.83
C SER A 162 -0.96 15.36 -11.19
N ARG A 163 -1.02 15.68 -12.50
CA ARG A 163 -1.11 17.03 -13.10
C ARG A 163 -2.40 17.83 -12.80
N HIS A 164 -3.18 17.43 -11.80
CA HIS A 164 -4.30 18.21 -11.29
C HIS A 164 -3.91 18.74 -9.91
N ARG A 165 -3.74 20.06 -9.81
CA ARG A 165 -3.44 20.78 -8.57
C ARG A 165 -4.31 20.24 -7.44
N CYS A 166 -3.70 19.43 -6.57
CA CYS A 166 -4.23 19.17 -5.26
C CYS A 166 -3.94 20.46 -4.48
N ASP A 167 -4.95 21.33 -4.30
CA ASP A 167 -4.77 22.57 -3.56
C ASP A 167 -4.32 22.23 -2.13
N LEU A 168 -3.05 22.50 -1.93
CA LEU A 168 -2.27 22.22 -0.74
C LEU A 168 -2.76 23.14 0.37
N HIS A 169 -3.73 22.72 1.19
CA HIS A 169 -3.72 23.18 2.58
C HIS A 169 -4.35 22.27 3.63
N ARG A 170 -5.25 21.32 3.33
CA ARG A 170 -5.80 20.45 4.40
C ARG A 170 -6.27 19.04 4.03
N GLY A 171 -6.11 18.58 2.80
CA GLY A 171 -6.64 17.28 2.35
C GLY A 171 -5.74 16.48 1.39
N CYS A 172 -4.48 16.90 1.18
CA CYS A 172 -3.58 16.14 0.31
C CYS A 172 -3.10 14.87 1.04
N PRO A 173 -3.28 13.66 0.48
CA PRO A 173 -2.88 12.40 1.13
C PRO A 173 -1.41 12.35 1.53
N ALA A 174 -0.58 13.13 0.82
CA ALA A 174 0.85 13.17 1.04
C ALA A 174 1.28 14.09 2.20
N ALA A 175 0.40 14.95 2.75
CA ALA A 175 0.70 15.74 3.96
C ALA A 175 0.50 14.93 5.25
N LEU A 176 -0.35 13.90 5.22
CA LEU A 176 -0.80 13.12 6.38
C LEU A 176 0.03 11.86 6.66
N LEU A 177 0.96 11.48 5.77
CA LEU A 177 1.92 10.38 5.99
C LEU A 177 3.26 10.82 6.62
N ARG A 178 3.31 11.99 7.29
CA ARG A 178 4.42 12.30 8.20
C ARG A 178 4.26 11.42 9.44
N VAL A 179 4.83 10.22 9.42
CA VAL A 179 5.10 9.48 10.65
C VAL A 179 6.11 10.33 11.44
N PRO A 180 5.83 10.70 12.70
CA PRO A 180 6.84 11.33 13.55
C PRO A 180 8.06 10.41 13.56
N ARG A 181 9.27 10.95 13.30
CA ARG A 181 10.48 10.21 13.69
C ARG A 181 10.31 9.89 15.18
N PRO A 182 10.39 8.62 15.61
CA PRO A 182 10.47 8.37 17.04
C PRO A 182 11.68 9.15 17.55
N PRO A 183 11.58 9.83 18.71
CA PRO A 183 12.75 10.45 19.30
C PRO A 183 13.83 9.37 19.40
N HIS A 184 15.07 9.69 19.00
CA HIS A 184 16.21 8.81 19.22
C HIS A 184 16.29 8.50 20.71
N ARG A 185 15.76 7.35 21.11
CA ARG A 185 16.00 6.80 22.43
C ARG A 185 17.35 6.09 22.33
N PRO A 186 18.41 6.56 23.01
CA PRO A 186 19.64 5.79 23.07
C PRO A 186 19.30 4.40 23.63
N LEU A 187 19.83 3.36 22.99
CA LEU A 187 19.73 1.99 23.50
C LEU A 187 20.25 1.98 24.94
N PRO A 188 19.56 1.30 25.88
CA PRO A 188 20.09 1.13 27.22
C PRO A 188 21.43 0.39 27.11
N ALA A 189 22.42 0.87 27.87
CA ALA A 189 23.74 0.23 27.94
C ALA A 189 23.57 -1.26 28.23
N PRO A 190 24.38 -2.14 27.60
CA PRO A 190 24.30 -3.57 27.84
C PRO A 190 24.46 -3.83 29.34
N GLN A 191 23.44 -4.44 29.95
CA GLN A 191 23.54 -4.89 31.33
C GLN A 191 24.65 -5.93 31.40
N ARG A 192 25.68 -5.66 32.20
CA ARG A 192 26.70 -6.65 32.52
C ARG A 192 26.00 -7.83 33.19
N LEU A 193 26.05 -8.99 32.55
CA LEU A 193 25.67 -10.25 33.17
C LEU A 193 26.48 -10.42 34.48
N PRO A 194 25.84 -10.83 35.59
CA PRO A 194 26.58 -11.14 36.81
C PRO A 194 27.55 -12.30 36.54
N ALA A 195 28.75 -12.18 37.10
CA ALA A 195 29.78 -13.21 36.98
C ALA A 195 29.27 -14.56 37.53
N PRO A 196 29.66 -15.69 36.92
CA PRO A 196 29.26 -17.00 37.42
C PRO A 196 29.78 -17.21 38.84
N VAL A 197 28.87 -17.60 39.73
CA VAL A 197 29.21 -18.01 41.09
C VAL A 197 30.01 -19.31 40.99
N ALA A 198 31.25 -19.29 41.48
CA ALA A 198 32.09 -20.48 41.54
C ALA A 198 31.41 -21.53 42.45
N SER A 199 30.99 -22.63 41.85
CA SER A 199 30.52 -23.81 42.56
C SER A 199 31.72 -24.56 43.14
N SER A 200 31.94 -24.42 44.45
CA SER A 200 32.89 -25.24 45.20
C SER A 200 32.36 -26.66 45.31
N THR A 201 32.90 -27.59 44.52
CA THR A 201 32.74 -29.03 44.74
C THR A 201 33.94 -29.52 45.57
N PRO A 202 33.75 -30.23 46.70
CA PRO A 202 34.86 -30.84 47.39
C PRO A 202 35.31 -32.12 46.66
N LEU A 203 36.63 -32.30 46.56
CA LEU A 203 37.25 -33.51 46.02
C LEU A 203 36.93 -34.74 46.88
N ALA A 204 36.64 -35.85 46.21
CA ALA A 204 36.99 -37.21 46.62
C ALA A 204 37.62 -37.90 45.41
#